data_AF-A0A9R1MC71-F1
#
_entry.id   AF-A0A9R1MC71-F1
#
_cell.length_a   1.000
_cell.length_b   1.000
_cell.length_c   1.000
_cell.angle_alpha   90.00
_cell.angle_beta   90.00
_cell.angle_gamma   90.00
#
_symmetry.space_group_name_H-M   'P 1'
#
loop_
_entity.id
_entity.type
_entity.pdbx_description
1 polymer ?
#
loop_
_entity_poly.entity_id
_entity_poly.type
_entity_poly.pdbx_seq_one_letter_code
_entity_poly.pdbx_strand_id
1 'polypeptide(L)'
;MEFSIAELPTGEWYREGVAIIEAGEGRLGMFGLRGENEIASDLSYCTIVRNSGESPNQWLMEKTTSLVSGYHYFIKAVTERCLLLMRTESLPGSPIEKPLLEYFTMDINTLQLQRVCAKRFKLRLPPSSIYAYFFQTGMYTNFPPSLLPPWTV
;
A
#
# COMPACT_ATOMS: atom_id res chain seq x y z
N MET A 1 -28.50 -3.21 -10.77
CA MET A 1 -27.25 -3.11 -10.00
C MET A 1 -26.93 -1.63 -9.93
N GLU A 2 -26.91 -1.05 -8.72
CA GLU A 2 -26.65 0.37 -8.51
C GLU A 2 -25.23 0.54 -7.97
N PHE A 3 -24.49 1.50 -8.51
CA PHE A 3 -23.16 1.85 -8.04
C PHE A 3 -23.25 3.08 -7.14
N SER A 4 -22.50 3.06 -6.05
CA SER A 4 -22.36 4.21 -5.14
C SER A 4 -20.90 4.64 -5.12
N ILE A 5 -20.67 5.95 -5.14
CA ILE A 5 -19.35 6.54 -5.00
C ILE A 5 -19.22 6.94 -3.52
N ALA A 6 -18.20 6.41 -2.85
CA ALA A 6 -17.80 6.88 -1.54
C ALA A 6 -16.75 7.98 -1.71
N GLU A 7 -16.98 9.15 -1.11
CA GLU A 7 -15.95 10.18 -1.00
C GLU A 7 -14.83 9.68 -0.08
N LEU A 8 -13.60 10.12 -0.33
CA LEU A 8 -12.48 9.82 0.58
C LEU A 8 -12.69 10.57 1.91
N PRO A 9 -12.15 10.06 3.04
CA PRO A 9 -12.18 10.80 4.29
C PRO A 9 -11.56 12.19 4.10
N THR A 10 -11.97 13.17 4.91
CA THR A 10 -11.33 14.49 4.90
C THR A 10 -9.85 14.39 5.29
N GLY A 11 -8.98 15.02 4.50
CA GLY A 11 -7.53 15.04 4.74
C GLY A 11 -6.70 15.13 3.46
N GLU A 12 -5.40 15.37 3.65
CA GLU A 12 -4.42 15.40 2.55
C GLU A 12 -3.92 14.00 2.24
N TRP A 13 -4.72 13.26 1.47
CA TRP A 13 -4.39 11.91 1.02
C TRP A 13 -3.58 11.96 -0.27
N TYR A 14 -2.55 11.11 -0.36
CA TYR A 14 -1.89 10.88 -1.63
C TYR A 14 -2.82 10.06 -2.54
N ARG A 15 -3.18 10.62 -3.70
CA ARG A 15 -4.21 10.05 -4.60
C ARG A 15 -3.86 8.63 -5.06
N GLU A 16 -2.57 8.34 -5.27
CA GLU A 16 -2.04 7.04 -5.67
C GLU A 16 -1.62 6.17 -4.47
N GLY A 17 -1.83 6.65 -3.24
CA GLY A 17 -1.38 6.04 -1.99
C GLY A 17 -2.50 5.45 -1.14
N VAL A 18 -3.60 5.01 -1.76
CA VAL A 18 -4.79 4.47 -1.07
C VAL A 18 -4.99 2.99 -1.42
N ALA A 19 -5.37 2.19 -0.43
CA ALA A 19 -5.79 0.80 -0.60
C ALA A 19 -7.09 0.54 0.16
N ILE A 20 -8.04 -0.12 -0.50
CA ILE A 20 -9.34 -0.52 0.09
C ILE A 20 -9.27 -2.00 0.45
N ILE A 21 -9.83 -2.34 1.61
CA ILE A 21 -9.90 -3.70 2.14
C ILE A 21 -11.29 -4.00 2.71
N GLU A 22 -11.57 -5.28 2.90
CA GLU A 22 -12.63 -5.73 3.81
C GLU A 22 -12.09 -5.65 5.25
N ALA A 23 -12.80 -4.95 6.13
CA ALA A 23 -12.39 -4.63 7.50
C ALA A 23 -13.08 -5.52 8.55
N GLY A 24 -13.56 -6.69 8.14
CA GLY A 24 -14.43 -7.56 8.92
C GLY A 24 -15.89 -7.09 8.94
N GLU A 25 -16.78 -8.03 9.26
CA GLU A 25 -18.22 -7.77 9.48
C GLU A 25 -18.93 -7.10 8.29
N GLY A 26 -18.38 -7.21 7.07
CA GLY A 26 -18.94 -6.57 5.88
C GLY A 26 -18.70 -5.05 5.84
N ARG A 27 -17.76 -4.55 6.64
CA ARG A 27 -17.29 -3.16 6.63
C ARG A 27 -16.15 -2.99 5.64
N LEU A 28 -16.06 -1.80 5.04
CA LEU A 28 -14.93 -1.42 4.20
C LEU A 28 -13.90 -0.67 5.04
N GLY A 29 -12.64 -1.06 4.88
CA GLY A 29 -11.49 -0.37 5.42
C GLY A 29 -10.70 0.31 4.32
N MET A 30 -9.96 1.35 4.68
CA MET A 30 -9.09 2.08 3.79
C MET A 30 -7.78 2.38 4.50
N PHE A 31 -6.67 1.99 3.87
CA PHE A 31 -5.35 2.51 4.19
C PHE A 31 -5.01 3.65 3.26
N GLY A 32 -4.43 4.71 3.79
CA GLY A 32 -3.97 5.82 2.98
C GLY A 32 -2.70 6.45 3.52
N LEU A 33 -1.79 6.76 2.61
CA LEU A 33 -0.62 7.58 2.88
C LEU A 33 -1.04 9.05 2.97
N ARG A 34 -0.58 9.72 4.02
CA ARG A 34 -0.90 11.12 4.33
C ARG A 34 0.39 11.90 4.54
N GLY A 35 0.45 13.14 4.05
CA GLY A 35 1.61 14.01 4.20
C GLY A 35 1.60 15.20 3.25
N GLU A 36 2.59 16.06 3.41
CA GLU A 36 2.76 17.28 2.63
C GLU A 36 3.81 17.09 1.51
N ASN A 37 3.67 17.84 0.41
CA ASN A 37 4.68 17.90 -0.66
C ASN A 37 5.13 16.53 -1.22
N GLU A 38 4.19 15.58 -1.36
CA GLU A 38 4.42 14.21 -1.85
C GLU A 38 5.34 13.34 -0.96
N ILE A 39 5.59 13.76 0.28
CA ILE A 39 6.32 12.98 1.27
C ILE A 39 5.32 12.51 2.32
N ALA A 40 5.01 11.22 2.28
CA ALA A 40 4.12 10.61 3.26
C ALA A 40 4.78 10.59 4.64
N SER A 41 4.14 11.24 5.61
CA SER A 41 4.55 11.25 7.02
C SER A 41 3.86 10.13 7.80
N ASP A 42 2.65 9.75 7.37
CA ASP A 42 1.81 8.81 8.10
C ASP A 42 1.11 7.82 7.18
N LEU A 43 0.89 6.61 7.70
CA LEU A 43 -0.03 5.62 7.15
C LEU A 43 -1.27 5.57 8.06
N SER A 44 -2.40 6.04 7.54
CA SER A 44 -3.68 6.06 8.27
C SER A 44 -4.56 4.89 7.86
N TYR A 45 -5.30 4.35 8.82
CA TYR A 45 -6.34 3.34 8.64
C TYR A 45 -7.70 3.93 9.03
N CYS A 46 -8.66 3.84 8.11
CA CYS A 46 -10.02 4.32 8.28
C CYS A 46 -11.03 3.21 7.97
N THR A 47 -12.18 3.19 8.63
CA THR A 47 -13.28 2.28 8.31
C THR A 47 -14.56 3.04 7.99
N ILE A 48 -15.41 2.45 7.14
CA ILE A 48 -16.75 2.99 6.89
C ILE A 48 -17.67 2.58 8.03
N VAL A 49 -18.23 3.58 8.70
CA VAL A 49 -19.37 3.40 9.61
C VAL A 49 -20.64 3.59 8.80
N ARG A 50 -21.44 2.52 8.70
CA ARG A 50 -22.77 2.60 8.10
C ARG A 50 -23.73 3.19 9.12
N ASN A 51 -24.24 4.38 8.85
CA ASN A 51 -25.33 4.94 9.64
C ASN A 51 -26.63 4.26 9.22
N SER A 52 -27.45 3.83 10.19
CA SER A 52 -28.73 3.15 9.95
C SER A 52 -29.86 4.09 9.50
N GLY A 53 -29.54 5.27 8.95
CA GLY A 53 -30.49 6.33 8.57
C GLY A 53 -30.18 6.94 7.20
N GLU A 54 -30.75 8.11 6.91
CA GLU A 54 -30.56 8.84 5.65
C GLU A 54 -29.18 9.51 5.51
N SER A 55 -28.33 9.45 6.56
CA SER A 55 -27.02 10.08 6.52
C SER A 55 -26.03 9.26 5.68
N PRO A 56 -25.21 9.91 4.86
CA PRO A 56 -24.21 9.23 4.05
C PRO A 56 -23.22 8.47 4.95
N ASN A 57 -22.72 7.35 4.43
CA ASN A 57 -21.65 6.57 5.04
C ASN A 57 -20.45 7.49 5.33
N GLN A 58 -19.94 7.46 6.56
CA GLN A 58 -18.80 8.28 6.97
C GLN A 58 -17.59 7.41 7.27
N TRP A 59 -16.43 7.90 6.87
CA TRP A 59 -15.15 7.30 7.23
C TRP A 59 -14.76 7.73 8.65
N LEU A 60 -14.43 6.76 9.48
CA LEU A 60 -13.86 6.96 10.81
C LEU A 60 -12.38 6.58 10.78
N MET A 61 -11.51 7.49 11.19
CA MET A 61 -10.08 7.21 11.33
C MET A 61 -9.85 6.40 12.61
N GLU A 62 -9.34 5.17 12.47
CA GLU A 62 -9.15 4.26 13.60
C GLU A 62 -7.71 4.30 14.12
N LYS A 63 -6.72 4.36 13.23
CA LYS A 63 -5.31 4.34 13.60
C LYS A 63 -4.45 5.12 12.63
N THR A 64 -3.43 5.78 13.16
CA THR A 64 -2.38 6.42 12.38
C THR A 64 -1.03 5.90 12.82
N THR A 65 -0.25 5.41 11.88
CA THR A 65 1.12 4.95 12.13
C THR A 65 2.09 5.93 11.50
N SER A 66 2.94 6.54 12.34
CA SER A 66 3.97 7.45 11.85
C SER A 66 5.03 6.69 11.06
N LEU A 67 5.39 7.25 9.91
CA LEU A 67 6.42 6.73 9.03
C LEU A 67 7.72 7.51 9.26
N VAL A 68 8.85 6.84 9.02
CA VAL A 68 10.16 7.49 9.13
C VAL A 68 10.30 8.53 8.01
N SER A 69 10.63 9.77 8.39
CA SER A 69 10.82 10.89 7.45
C SER A 69 12.03 10.69 6.53
N GLY A 70 12.06 11.42 5.42
CA GLY A 70 13.14 11.35 4.43
C GLY A 70 13.05 10.17 3.46
N TYR A 71 11.93 9.44 3.47
CA TYR A 71 11.65 8.36 2.53
C TYR A 71 10.36 8.65 1.77
N HIS A 72 10.30 8.17 0.54
CA HIS A 72 9.08 8.07 -0.24
C HIS A 72 8.46 6.70 -0.04
N TYR A 73 7.17 6.67 0.27
CA TYR A 73 6.41 5.46 0.54
C TYR A 73 5.38 5.20 -0.55
N PHE A 74 5.18 3.93 -0.87
CA PHE A 74 4.23 3.48 -1.88
C PHE A 74 3.50 2.25 -1.39
N ILE A 75 2.16 2.28 -1.40
CA ILE A 75 1.37 1.07 -1.22
C ILE A 75 1.46 0.27 -2.52
N LYS A 76 1.95 -0.96 -2.44
CA LYS A 76 2.22 -1.81 -3.61
C LYS A 76 1.11 -2.80 -3.88
N ALA A 77 0.52 -3.35 -2.82
CA ALA A 77 -0.54 -4.33 -2.89
C ALA A 77 -1.22 -4.44 -1.53
N VAL A 78 -2.43 -4.98 -1.54
CA VAL A 78 -3.17 -5.33 -0.34
C VAL A 78 -3.88 -6.66 -0.54
N THR A 79 -4.05 -7.38 0.55
CA THR A 79 -4.66 -8.70 0.62
C THR A 79 -5.58 -8.72 1.84
N GLU A 80 -6.31 -9.81 2.08
CA GLU A 80 -7.15 -9.94 3.28
C GLU A 80 -6.36 -9.92 4.59
N ARG A 81 -5.08 -10.27 4.56
CA ARG A 81 -4.26 -10.42 5.78
C ARG A 81 -3.23 -9.33 5.95
N CYS A 82 -2.67 -8.84 4.84
CA CYS A 82 -1.59 -7.88 4.89
C CYS A 82 -1.57 -6.89 3.73
N LEU A 83 -1.00 -5.73 4.03
CA LEU A 83 -0.67 -4.67 3.10
C LEU A 83 0.84 -4.68 2.83
N LEU A 84 1.25 -4.57 1.56
CA LEU A 84 2.64 -4.42 1.17
C LEU A 84 2.95 -2.95 0.91
N LEU A 85 3.89 -2.44 1.69
CA LEU A 85 4.42 -1.08 1.60
C LEU A 85 5.87 -1.15 1.08
N MET A 86 6.21 -0.28 0.15
CA MET A 86 7.59 -0.06 -0.30
C MET A 86 8.05 1.33 0.14
N ARG A 87 9.32 1.44 0.54
CA ARG A 87 9.97 2.74 0.73
C ARG A 87 11.30 2.84 0.00
N THR A 88 11.67 4.07 -0.33
CA THR A 88 12.93 4.44 -0.99
C THR A 88 13.37 5.83 -0.54
N GLU A 89 14.67 6.06 -0.42
CA GLU A 89 15.24 7.38 -0.07
C GLU A 89 15.05 8.42 -1.19
N SER A 90 14.72 7.97 -2.40
CA SER A 90 14.66 8.85 -3.55
C SER A 90 13.54 8.49 -4.50
N LEU A 91 12.95 9.53 -5.10
CA LEU A 91 11.86 9.40 -6.06
C LEU A 91 12.26 8.58 -7.28
N PRO A 92 11.31 7.82 -7.86
CA PRO A 92 11.47 7.25 -9.20
C PRO A 92 11.84 8.36 -10.20
N GLY A 93 12.93 8.19 -10.97
CA GLY A 93 13.39 9.19 -11.94
C GLY A 93 14.55 10.08 -11.46
N SER A 94 14.85 10.07 -10.17
CA SER A 94 16.04 10.73 -9.62
C SER A 94 17.35 10.08 -10.10
N PRO A 95 18.46 10.82 -10.23
CA PRO A 95 19.73 10.33 -10.76
C PRO A 95 20.48 9.36 -9.82
N ILE A 96 19.85 8.88 -8.74
CA ILE A 96 20.49 7.91 -7.86
C ILE A 96 20.74 6.63 -8.65
N GLU A 97 22.01 6.33 -8.90
CA GLU A 97 22.43 5.17 -9.71
C GLU A 97 21.98 3.83 -9.10
N LYS A 98 21.72 3.80 -7.78
CA LYS A 98 21.44 2.58 -7.01
C LYS A 98 20.47 2.80 -5.84
N PRO A 99 19.17 3.06 -6.09
CA PRO A 99 18.21 3.20 -5.00
C PRO A 99 18.08 1.89 -4.21
N LEU A 100 17.99 2.04 -2.90
CA LEU A 100 17.64 0.95 -1.99
C LEU A 100 16.12 0.90 -1.86
N LEU A 101 15.52 -0.20 -2.33
CA LEU A 101 14.10 -0.46 -2.13
C LEU A 101 13.93 -1.36 -0.92
N GLU A 102 13.15 -0.91 0.04
CA GLU A 102 12.81 -1.69 1.22
C GLU A 102 11.33 -1.99 1.22
N TYR A 103 10.99 -3.25 1.50
CA TYR A 103 9.62 -3.74 1.50
C TYR A 103 9.21 -4.11 2.91
N PHE A 104 8.00 -3.69 3.26
CA PHE A 104 7.38 -3.91 4.55
C PHE A 104 6.00 -4.51 4.36
N THR A 105 5.62 -5.41 5.24
CA THR A 105 4.25 -5.90 5.34
C THR A 105 3.62 -5.32 6.59
N MET A 106 2.38 -4.85 6.47
CA MET A 106 1.54 -4.54 7.61
C MET A 106 0.47 -5.60 7.75
N ASP A 107 0.40 -6.25 8.91
CA ASP A 107 -0.73 -7.13 9.23
C ASP A 107 -1.96 -6.28 9.52
N ILE A 108 -3.09 -6.60 8.88
CA ILE A 108 -4.30 -5.76 8.92
C ILE A 108 -4.99 -5.82 10.28
N ASN A 109 -4.90 -6.94 10.99
CA ASN A 109 -5.59 -7.12 12.28
C ASN A 109 -4.84 -6.42 13.41
N THR A 110 -3.51 -6.50 13.39
CA THR A 110 -2.64 -5.93 14.43
C THR A 110 -2.18 -4.52 14.08
N LEU A 111 -2.25 -4.14 12.80
CA LEU A 111 -1.76 -2.88 12.26
C LEU A 111 -0.30 -2.63 12.64
N GLN A 112 0.51 -3.70 12.59
CA GLN A 112 1.95 -3.67 12.86
C GLN A 112 2.74 -3.81 11.57
N LEU A 113 3.74 -2.95 11.40
CA LEU A 113 4.61 -2.93 10.23
C LEU A 113 5.88 -3.75 10.49
N GLN A 114 6.19 -4.69 9.60
CA GLN A 114 7.39 -5.51 9.65
C GLN A 114 8.16 -5.40 8.33
N ARG A 115 9.48 -5.24 8.42
CA ARG A 115 10.37 -5.28 7.26
C ARG A 115 10.49 -6.72 6.75
N VAL A 116 10.25 -6.93 5.45
CA VAL A 116 10.36 -8.24 4.79
C VAL A 116 11.70 -8.39 4.08
N CYS A 117 12.04 -7.45 3.22
CA CYS A 117 13.28 -7.52 2.45
C CYS A 117 13.77 -6.15 2.01
N ALA A 118 15.01 -6.10 1.53
CA ALA A 118 15.56 -4.94 0.88
C ALA A 118 16.41 -5.33 -0.31
N LYS A 119 16.31 -4.56 -1.39
CA LYS A 119 16.99 -4.84 -2.64
C LYS A 119 17.56 -3.55 -3.22
N ARG A 120 18.86 -3.56 -3.47
CA ARG A 120 19.53 -2.52 -4.24
C ARG A 120 19.39 -2.85 -5.72
N PHE A 121 18.86 -1.92 -6.50
CA PHE A 121 18.78 -2.06 -7.95
C PHE A 121 19.88 -1.25 -8.60
N LYS A 122 20.60 -1.83 -9.56
CA LYS A 122 21.45 -1.06 -10.48
C LYS A 122 20.55 -0.60 -11.63
N LEU A 123 19.92 0.56 -11.48
CA LEU A 123 19.08 1.10 -12.53
C LEU A 123 19.97 1.76 -13.59
N ARG A 124 20.21 1.03 -14.69
CA ARG A 124 20.70 1.60 -15.96
C ARG A 124 19.53 1.85 -16.91
N LEU A 125 18.42 2.38 -16.39
CA LEU A 125 17.23 2.63 -17.17
C LEU A 125 17.02 4.14 -17.33
N PRO A 126 16.51 4.61 -18.49
CA PRO A 126 16.11 5.99 -18.65
C PRO A 126 15.03 6.36 -17.62
N PRO A 127 14.98 7.61 -17.12
CA PRO A 127 14.04 8.06 -16.09
C PRO A 127 12.58 7.67 -16.33
N SER A 128 12.13 7.69 -17.59
CA SER A 128 10.78 7.29 -17.99
C SER A 128 10.47 5.80 -17.78
N SER A 129 11.46 4.92 -17.80
CA SER A 129 11.30 3.48 -17.54
C SER A 129 11.40 3.12 -16.06
N ILE A 130 11.90 4.05 -15.23
CA ILE A 130 12.06 3.85 -13.78
C ILE A 130 10.68 3.69 -13.12
N TYR A 131 9.71 4.53 -13.49
CA TYR A 131 8.34 4.42 -12.98
C TYR A 131 7.77 3.01 -13.19
N ALA A 132 7.75 2.50 -14.42
CA ALA A 132 7.21 1.18 -14.72
C ALA A 132 7.86 0.05 -13.89
N TYR A 133 9.17 0.15 -13.61
CA TYR A 133 9.90 -0.88 -12.87
C TYR A 133 9.57 -0.87 -11.37
N PHE A 134 9.41 0.31 -10.77
CA PHE A 134 9.02 0.45 -9.36
C PHE A 134 7.59 -0.03 -9.11
N PHE A 135 6.74 -0.01 -10.14
CA PHE A 135 5.36 -0.44 -10.01
C PHE A 135 5.13 -1.96 -10.16
N GLN A 136 6.09 -2.72 -10.69
CA GLN A 136 5.93 -4.15 -11.01
C GLN A 136 6.03 -5.15 -9.85
N THR A 137 6.29 -4.73 -8.61
CA THR A 137 6.28 -5.67 -7.48
C THR A 137 4.85 -5.95 -7.02
N GLY A 138 4.39 -7.18 -7.23
CA GLY A 138 3.14 -7.70 -6.72
C GLY A 138 3.33 -8.66 -5.53
N MET A 139 2.25 -8.89 -4.78
CA MET A 139 2.18 -9.95 -3.79
C MET A 139 1.66 -11.24 -4.43
N TYR A 140 2.30 -12.36 -4.12
CA TYR A 140 1.79 -13.67 -4.45
C TYR A 140 1.22 -14.31 -3.17
N THR A 141 -0.10 -14.49 -3.12
CA THR A 141 -0.82 -14.99 -1.94
C THR A 141 -1.31 -16.43 -2.05
N ASN A 142 -1.13 -17.06 -3.20
CA ASN A 142 -1.54 -18.44 -3.42
C ASN A 142 -0.44 -19.42 -2.99
N PHE A 143 -0.77 -20.71 -2.92
CA PHE A 143 0.24 -21.75 -2.69
C PHE A 143 1.32 -21.64 -3.77
N PRO A 144 2.61 -21.61 -3.40
CA PRO A 144 3.67 -21.63 -4.41
C PRO A 144 3.43 -22.83 -5.32
N PRO A 145 3.61 -22.69 -6.65
CA PRO A 145 3.52 -23.83 -7.53
C PRO A 145 4.44 -24.93 -6.99
N SER A 146 3.94 -26.16 -6.98
CA SER A 146 4.73 -27.31 -6.54
C SER A 146 6.08 -27.28 -7.24
N LEU A 147 7.16 -27.24 -6.44
CA LEU A 147 8.52 -27.32 -6.96
C LEU A 147 8.91 -28.76 -7.34
N LEU A 148 8.00 -29.71 -7.12
CA LEU A 148 8.20 -31.09 -7.53
C LEU A 148 7.99 -31.19 -9.05
N PRO A 149 8.89 -31.88 -9.78
CA PRO A 149 8.66 -32.17 -11.18
C PRO A 149 7.34 -32.94 -11.35
N PRO A 150 6.60 -32.71 -12.45
CA PRO A 150 5.41 -33.49 -12.73
C PRO A 150 5.82 -34.97 -12.84
N TRP A 151 5.09 -35.84 -12.15
CA TRP A 151 5.29 -37.27 -12.27
C TRP A 151 4.91 -37.67 -13.70
N THR A 152 5.91 -37.94 -14.53
CA THR A 152 5.71 -38.62 -15.82
C THR A 152 5.26 -40.05 -15.53
N VAL A 153 3.99 -40.35 -15.84
CA VAL A 153 3.48 -41.71 -15.99
C VAL A 153 3.58 -42.09 -17.46
#